data_AF-A0ABD6QUH1-F1
#
_entry.id   AF-A0ABD6QUH1-F1
#
_cell.length_a   1.000
_cell.length_b   1.000
_cell.length_c   1.000
_cell.angle_alpha   90.00
_cell.angle_beta   90.00
_cell.angle_gamma   90.00
#
_symmetry.space_group_name_H-M   'P 1'
#
loop_
_entity.id
_entity.type
_entity.pdbx_description
1 polymer ?
#
loop_
_entity_poly.entity_id
_entity_poly.type
_entity_poly.pdbx_seq_one_letter_code
_entity_poly.pdbx_strand_id
1 'polypeptide(L)' 'MTFAAGDDVIVQFDGNAHNGHILKVEHGGWIRCVIHTDWAYDYGSITPRMAPYQTVLVRASNVQKP' A
#
# COMPACT_ATOMS: atom_id res chain seq x y z
N MET A 1 0.71 -1.50 18.24
CA MET A 1 1.34 -2.23 17.13
C MET A 1 2.39 -1.31 16.53
N THR A 2 3.64 -1.76 16.41
CA THR A 2 4.73 -0.93 15.86
C THR A 2 5.00 -1.38 14.43
N PHE A 3 4.98 -0.43 13.49
CA PHE A 3 5.31 -0.64 12.08
C PHE A 3 6.80 -0.39 11.85
N ALA A 4 7.43 -1.22 11.02
CA ALA A 4 8.84 -1.12 10.64
C ALA A 4 9.00 -1.29 9.12
N ALA A 5 10.09 -0.77 8.58
CA ALA A 5 10.44 -0.99 7.17
C ALA A 5 10.68 -2.49 6.93
N GLY A 6 10.14 -3.01 5.83
CA GLY A 6 10.19 -4.42 5.46
C GLY A 6 9.02 -5.26 5.99
N ASP A 7 8.14 -4.72 6.84
CA ASP A 7 6.94 -5.44 7.27
C ASP A 7 5.97 -5.64 6.11
N ASP A 8 5.51 -6.89 5.90
CA ASP A 8 4.36 -7.20 5.06
C ASP A 8 3.06 -6.70 5.72
N VAL A 9 2.23 -6.01 4.95
CA VAL A 9 1.03 -5.35 5.42
C VAL A 9 -0.10 -5.37 4.38
N ILE A 10 -1.33 -5.28 4.89
CA ILE A 10 -2.50 -4.92 4.09
C ILE A 10 -2.71 -3.41 4.21
N VAL A 11 -2.81 -2.73 3.07
CA VAL A 11 -2.93 -1.28 2.95
C VAL A 11 -4.28 -0.92 2.34
N GLN A 12 -5.05 -0.09 3.05
CA GLN A 12 -6.27 0.53 2.52
C GLN A 12 -5.89 1.76 1.69
N PHE A 13 -6.07 1.67 0.38
CA PHE A 13 -5.76 2.73 -0.57
C PHE A 13 -6.83 2.81 -1.66
N ASP A 14 -7.30 4.02 -1.96
CA ASP A 14 -8.34 4.29 -2.96
C ASP A 14 -9.63 3.43 -2.81
N GLY A 15 -9.99 3.11 -1.56
CA GLY A 15 -11.17 2.30 -1.23
C GLY A 15 -10.97 0.79 -1.32
N ASN A 16 -9.79 0.31 -1.71
CA ASN A 16 -9.45 -1.09 -1.84
C ASN A 16 -8.35 -1.52 -0.86
N ALA A 17 -8.36 -2.80 -0.49
CA ALA A 17 -7.33 -3.42 0.33
C ALA A 17 -6.26 -4.06 -0.57
N HIS A 18 -5.02 -3.64 -0.41
CA HIS A 18 -3.90 -4.15 -1.20
C HIS A 18 -2.84 -4.80 -0.30
N ASN A 19 -2.31 -5.94 -0.75
CA ASN A 19 -1.11 -6.51 -0.14
C ASN A 19 0.10 -5.65 -0.49
N GLY A 20 1.03 -5.53 0.43
CA GLY A 20 2.20 -4.68 0.25
C GLY A 20 3.21 -4.82 1.37
N HIS A 21 4.22 -3.96 1.33
CA HIS A 21 5.21 -3.88 2.40
C HIS A 21 5.58 -2.43 2.72
N ILE A 22 6.00 -2.20 3.96
CA ILE A 22 6.39 -0.87 4.41
C ILE A 22 7.80 -0.53 3.90
N LEU A 23 7.93 0.61 3.23
CA LEU A 23 9.25 1.17 2.90
C LEU A 23 9.81 1.99 4.05
N LYS A 24 8.95 2.81 4.68
CA LYS A 24 9.36 3.73 5.72
C LYS A 24 8.18 4.21 6.55
N VAL A 25 8.37 4.31 7.86
CA VAL A 25 7.48 5.07 8.73
C VAL A 25 7.93 6.52 8.74
N GLU A 26 7.08 7.42 8.23
CA GLU A 26 7.35 8.85 8.18
C GLU A 26 6.85 9.53 9.47
N HIS A 27 7.33 10.75 9.72
CA HIS A 27 6.88 11.53 10.86
C HIS A 27 5.38 11.88 10.76
N GLY A 28 4.71 11.99 11.91
CA GLY A 28 3.29 12.38 11.96
C GLY A 28 2.28 11.26 11.68
N GLY A 29 2.70 9.99 11.81
CA GLY A 29 1.81 8.83 11.68
C GLY A 29 1.45 8.49 10.23
N TRP A 30 2.32 8.87 9.29
CA TRP A 30 2.23 8.48 7.89
C TRP A 30 3.17 7.32 7.60
N ILE A 31 2.75 6.42 6.72
CA ILE A 31 3.50 5.22 6.34
C ILE A 31 3.62 5.21 4.83
N ARG A 32 4.87 5.13 4.36
CA ARG A 32 5.21 4.92 2.96
C ARG A 32 5.33 3.42 2.73
N CYS A 33 4.54 2.91 1.81
CA CYS A 33 4.47 1.48 1.50
C CYS A 33 4.38 1.25 -0.01
N VAL A 34 4.87 0.11 -0.45
CA VAL A 34 4.59 -0.41 -1.79
C VAL A 34 3.36 -1.28 -1.70
N ILE A 35 2.36 -1.01 -2.54
CA ILE A 35 1.19 -1.87 -2.72
C ILE A 35 1.32 -2.66 -4.03
N HIS A 36 0.82 -3.89 -4.00
CA HIS A 36 0.68 -4.73 -5.17
C HIS A 36 -0.73 -4.50 -5.72
N THR A 37 -0.80 -4.15 -7.00
CA THR A 37 -2.05 -3.81 -7.69
C THR A 37 -2.16 -4.69 -8.92
N ASP A 38 -3.22 -5.50 -8.99
CA ASP A 38 -3.61 -6.20 -10.20
C ASP A 38 -4.68 -5.34 -10.89
N TRP A 39 -4.24 -4.42 -11.73
CA TRP A 39 -5.11 -3.41 -12.33
C TRP A 39 -6.27 -3.97 -13.16
N ALA A 40 -6.08 -5.14 -13.77
CA ALA A 40 -7.15 -5.81 -14.51
C ALA A 40 -8.26 -6.28 -13.56
N TYR A 41 -7.88 -6.80 -12.40
CA TYR A 41 -8.80 -7.32 -11.39
C TYR A 41 -9.36 -6.21 -10.47
N ASP A 42 -8.51 -5.28 -10.05
CA ASP A 42 -8.79 -4.26 -9.03
C ASP A 42 -9.56 -3.05 -9.59
N TYR A 43 -9.31 -2.67 -10.86
CA TYR A 43 -9.85 -1.43 -11.44
C TYR A 43 -10.55 -1.62 -12.79
N GLY A 44 -10.60 -2.86 -13.32
CA GLY A 44 -11.34 -3.21 -14.55
C GLY A 44 -10.78 -2.59 -15.84
N SER A 45 -9.63 -1.93 -15.81
CA SER A 45 -8.93 -1.44 -17.00
C SER A 45 -7.43 -1.40 -16.77
N ILE A 46 -6.64 -1.77 -17.79
CA ILE A 46 -5.19 -1.62 -17.81
C ILE A 46 -4.84 -0.41 -18.69
N THR A 47 -4.02 0.50 -18.15
CA THR A 47 -3.37 1.55 -18.95
C THR A 47 -1.86 1.36 -18.93
N PRO A 48 -1.11 1.88 -19.93
CA PRO A 48 0.36 1.75 -19.97
C PRO A 48 1.10 2.40 -18.80
N ARG A 49 0.43 3.24 -17.99
CA ARG A 49 1.00 3.89 -16.80
C ARG A 49 0.80 3.06 -15.52
N MET A 50 0.09 1.95 -15.59
CA MET A 50 -0.21 1.10 -14.44
C MET A 50 0.91 0.08 -14.25
N ALA A 51 1.72 0.28 -13.20
CA ALA A 51 2.73 -0.68 -12.77
C ALA A 51 2.14 -1.63 -11.72
N PRO A 52 2.52 -2.92 -11.70
CA PRO A 52 2.02 -3.90 -10.73
C PRO A 52 2.35 -3.51 -9.28
N TYR A 53 3.27 -2.56 -9.09
CA TYR A 53 3.68 -2.03 -7.81
C TYR A 53 3.50 -0.50 -7.80
N GLN A 54 2.86 0.03 -6.77
CA GLN A 54 2.77 1.47 -6.55
C GLN A 54 3.27 1.85 -5.16
N THR A 55 4.02 2.95 -5.10
CA THR A 55 4.41 3.56 -3.83
C THR A 55 3.32 4.53 -3.40
N VAL A 56 2.72 4.29 -2.23
CA VAL A 56 1.68 5.12 -1.65
C VAL A 56 2.08 5.63 -0.28
N LEU A 57 1.50 6.75 0.11
CA LEU A 57 1.65 7.34 1.43
C LEU A 57 0.28 7.38 2.10
N VAL A 58 0.10 6.59 3.16
CA VAL A 58 -1.17 6.45 3.87
C VAL A 58 -1.02 6.74 5.36
N ARG A 59 -2.14 7.00 6.04
CA ARG A 59 -2.16 7.08 7.51
C ARG A 59 -1.90 5.69 8.10
N ALA A 60 -1.24 5.63 9.24
CA ALA A 60 -1.02 4.37 9.97
C ALA A 60 -2.33 3.63 10.30
N SER A 61 -3.46 4.33 10.43
CA SER A 61 -4.80 3.74 10.61
C SER A 61 -5.29 2.93 9.41
N ASN A 62 -4.71 3.14 8.23
CA ASN A 62 -5.06 2.46 6.99
C ASN A 62 -4.12 1.28 6.69
N VAL A 63 -3.25 0.93 7.63
CA VAL A 63 -2.28 -0.16 7.49
C VAL A 63 -2.56 -1.21 8.56
N GLN A 64 -2.58 -2.47 8.16
CA GLN A 64 -2.81 -3.61 9.05
C GLN A 64 -1.74 -4.66 8.81
N LYS A 65 -1.21 -5.25 9.87
CA LYS A 65 -0.40 -6.47 9.73
C LYS A 65 -1.33 -7.67 9.59
N PRO A 66 -0.98 -8.66 8.74
CA PRO A 66 -1.71 -9.93 8.67
C PRO A 66 -1.66 -10.70 10.00
#